data_AF-A0A1V5WIY3-F1
#
_entry.id   AF-A0A1V5WIY3-F1
#
_cell.length_a   1.000
_cell.length_b   1.000
_cell.length_c   1.000
_cell.angle_alpha   90.00
_cell.angle_beta   90.00
_cell.angle_gamma   90.00
#
_symmetry.space_group_name_H-M   'P 1'
#
loop_
_entity.id
_entity.type
_entity.pdbx_description
1 polymer ?
#
loop_
_entity_poly.entity_id
_entity_poly.type
_entity_poly.pdbx_seq_one_letter_code
_entity_poly.pdbx_strand_id
1 'polypeptide(L)'
;MTREERNKHQREYRHKTRNACTNKYEKTMSGFLMRKYRNMKSRVLGIQYRKAHLYKGKDILPREDFYEWSMSGEFLEMFKEWEESGYDRRLCPTVDRIDPKLGYVVGNMRWLTHSENSRIGAIHKNLICNNNNND
;
A
#
# COMPACT_ATOMS: atom_id res chain seq x y z
N MET A 1 30.23 15.43 -4.79
CA MET A 1 29.59 14.19 -4.33
C MET A 1 28.68 13.65 -5.43
N THR A 2 28.97 12.46 -5.96
CA THR A 2 28.20 11.81 -7.03
C THR A 2 26.86 11.28 -6.52
N ARG A 3 25.94 10.91 -7.43
CA ARG A 3 24.66 10.26 -7.09
C ARG A 3 24.88 8.96 -6.32
N GLU A 4 25.90 8.20 -6.68
CA GLU A 4 26.24 6.93 -6.06
C GLU A 4 26.77 7.11 -4.65
N GLU A 5 27.66 8.08 -4.45
CA GLU A 5 28.18 8.46 -3.13
C GLU A 5 27.06 8.90 -2.18
N ARG A 6 26.15 9.75 -2.67
CA ARG A 6 24.95 10.16 -1.91
C ARG A 6 24.07 8.98 -1.51
N ASN A 7 23.83 8.05 -2.44
CA ASN A 7 23.01 6.87 -2.17
C ASN A 7 23.69 5.92 -1.17
N LYS A 8 25.02 5.76 -1.26
CA LYS A 8 25.81 4.96 -0.32
C LYS A 8 25.73 5.56 1.08
N HIS A 9 26.02 6.85 1.23
CA HIS A 9 25.92 7.56 2.50
C HIS A 9 24.51 7.46 3.11
N GLN A 10 23.47 7.64 2.30
CA GLN A 10 22.09 7.51 2.75
C GLN A 10 21.76 6.09 3.26
N ARG A 11 22.28 5.04 2.61
CA ARG A 11 22.10 3.65 3.05
C ARG A 11 22.80 3.40 4.38
N GLU A 12 24.04 3.85 4.52
CA GLU A 12 24.82 3.72 5.75
C GLU A 12 24.16 4.46 6.93
N TYR A 13 23.71 5.69 6.70
CA TYR A 13 22.98 6.47 7.70
C TYR A 13 21.69 5.78 8.15
N ARG A 14 20.90 5.25 7.21
CA ARG A 14 19.68 4.49 7.51
C ARG A 14 19.96 3.24 8.32
N HIS A 15 21.04 2.53 8.02
CA HIS A 15 21.48 1.37 8.80
C HIS A 15 21.85 1.79 10.23
N LYS A 16 22.70 2.81 10.38
CA LYS A 16 23.16 3.33 11.68
C LYS A 16 22.00 3.79 12.57
N THR A 17 21.00 4.45 11.98
CA THR A 17 19.86 5.04 12.70
C THR A 17 18.63 4.13 12.75
N ARG A 18 18.72 2.88 12.25
CA ARG A 18 17.58 1.96 12.12
C ARG A 18 16.37 2.61 11.43
N ASN A 19 16.62 3.41 10.40
CA ASN A 19 15.60 4.15 9.64
C ASN A 19 14.76 5.16 10.47
N ALA A 20 15.25 5.66 11.62
CA ALA A 20 14.47 6.54 12.50
C ALA A 20 13.77 7.71 11.77
N CYS A 21 14.50 8.46 10.93
CA CYS A 21 13.92 9.58 10.18
C CYS A 21 12.85 9.12 9.17
N THR A 22 13.10 8.01 8.47
CA THR A 22 12.15 7.42 7.52
C THR A 22 10.89 6.97 8.23
N ASN A 23 11.04 6.28 9.37
CA ASN A 23 9.93 5.79 10.17
C ASN A 23 9.08 6.97 10.66
N LYS A 24 9.71 8.02 11.21
CA LYS A 24 9.02 9.24 11.65
C LYS A 24 8.24 9.89 10.50
N TYR A 25 8.84 10.01 9.32
CA TYR A 25 8.15 10.58 8.16
C TYR A 25 6.98 9.72 7.68
N GLU A 26 7.12 8.39 7.65
CA GLU A 26 6.05 7.47 7.29
C GLU A 26 4.89 7.41 8.31
N LYS A 27 5.06 8.04 9.48
CA LYS A 27 3.99 8.31 10.45
C LYS A 27 3.30 9.66 10.26
N THR A 28 3.69 10.45 9.26
CA THR A 28 2.89 11.61 8.81
C THR A 28 1.95 11.16 7.70
N MET A 29 0.80 11.83 7.54
CA MET A 29 -0.14 11.53 6.44
C MET A 29 0.56 11.58 5.08
N SER A 30 1.34 12.63 4.80
CA SER A 30 2.04 12.79 3.52
C SER A 30 3.07 11.67 3.28
N GLY A 31 3.85 11.30 4.31
CA GLY A 31 4.84 10.23 4.17
C GLY A 31 4.19 8.85 4.03
N PHE A 32 3.09 8.62 4.73
CA PHE A 32 2.29 7.41 4.60
C PHE A 32 1.72 7.26 3.19
N LEU A 33 1.04 8.28 2.67
CA LEU A 33 0.46 8.27 1.33
C LEU A 33 1.52 8.13 0.24
N MET A 34 2.65 8.85 0.37
CA MET A 34 3.79 8.67 -0.53
C MET A 34 4.27 7.22 -0.56
N ARG A 35 4.44 6.60 0.62
CA ARG A 35 4.88 5.21 0.73
C ARG A 35 3.84 4.25 0.13
N LYS A 36 2.54 4.49 0.35
CA LYS A 36 1.45 3.67 -0.23
C LYS A 36 1.43 3.74 -1.74
N TYR A 37 1.46 4.95 -2.31
CA TYR A 37 1.49 5.13 -3.76
C TYR A 37 2.73 4.46 -4.39
N ARG A 38 3.91 4.65 -3.80
CA ARG A 38 5.13 3.99 -4.27
C ARG A 38 4.98 2.46 -4.28
N ASN A 39 4.35 1.89 -3.26
CA ASN A 39 4.13 0.46 -3.17
C ASN A 39 3.12 -0.04 -4.21
N MET A 40 2.04 0.71 -4.47
CA MET A 40 1.09 0.44 -5.56
C MET A 40 1.79 0.44 -6.91
N LYS A 41 2.55 1.52 -7.20
CA LYS A 41 3.32 1.65 -8.44
C LYS A 41 4.33 0.52 -8.62
N SER A 42 5.04 0.14 -7.56
CA SER A 42 5.97 -0.99 -7.58
C SER A 42 5.32 -2.33 -7.94
N ARG A 43 4.06 -2.56 -7.53
CA ARG A 43 3.30 -3.77 -7.91
C ARG A 43 2.89 -3.74 -9.38
N VAL A 44 2.34 -2.61 -9.83
CA VAL A 44 1.90 -2.42 -11.22
C VAL A 44 3.07 -2.52 -12.21
N LEU A 45 4.24 -2.00 -11.84
CA LEU A 45 5.46 -2.13 -12.64
C LEU A 45 6.09 -3.54 -12.58
N GLY A 46 5.55 -4.45 -11.76
CA GLY A 46 6.07 -5.81 -11.62
C GLY A 46 7.43 -5.90 -10.91
N ILE A 47 7.87 -4.84 -10.21
CA ILE A 47 9.12 -4.84 -9.44
C ILE A 47 9.03 -5.86 -8.28
N GLN A 48 7.83 -6.05 -7.72
CA GLN A 48 7.56 -7.09 -6.72
C GLN A 48 7.21 -8.42 -7.40
N TYR A 49 8.17 -9.36 -7.43
CA TYR A 49 8.05 -10.61 -8.18
C TYR A 49 6.96 -11.57 -7.65
N ARG A 50 6.83 -11.76 -6.32
CA ARG A 50 6.00 -12.83 -5.71
C ARG A 50 4.53 -12.83 -6.13
N LYS A 51 3.99 -11.68 -6.52
CA LYS A 51 2.59 -11.51 -6.93
C LYS A 51 2.46 -10.69 -8.22
N ALA A 52 3.52 -10.63 -9.03
CA ALA A 52 3.52 -9.82 -10.24
C ALA A 52 2.34 -10.15 -11.16
N HIS A 53 1.99 -11.43 -11.32
CA HIS A 53 0.84 -11.87 -12.13
C HIS A 53 -0.51 -11.24 -11.74
N LEU A 54 -0.68 -10.77 -10.49
CA LEU A 54 -1.93 -10.15 -10.03
C LEU A 54 -2.02 -8.65 -10.32
N TYR A 55 -0.90 -7.98 -10.58
CA TYR A 55 -0.83 -6.51 -10.63
C TYR A 55 -0.11 -5.96 -11.86
N LYS A 56 0.87 -6.69 -12.39
CA LYS A 56 1.75 -6.22 -13.45
C LYS A 56 0.93 -5.82 -14.68
N GLY A 57 1.18 -4.61 -15.17
CA GLY A 57 0.53 -4.07 -16.36
C GLY A 57 -0.91 -3.57 -16.16
N LYS A 58 -1.43 -3.58 -14.93
CA LYS A 58 -2.74 -2.97 -14.63
C LYS A 58 -2.62 -1.46 -14.46
N ASP A 59 -3.73 -0.76 -14.65
CA ASP A 59 -3.75 0.70 -14.52
C ASP A 59 -3.43 1.18 -13.10
N ILE A 60 -2.90 2.39 -13.02
CA ILE A 60 -2.70 3.12 -11.79
C ILE A 60 -2.99 4.60 -12.04
N LEU A 61 -3.79 5.20 -11.18
CA LEU A 61 -4.07 6.63 -11.23
C LEU A 61 -2.79 7.48 -11.03
N PRO A 62 -2.77 8.72 -11.53
CA PRO A 62 -1.75 9.70 -11.21
C PRO A 62 -1.57 9.87 -9.69
N ARG A 63 -0.37 10.29 -9.29
CA ARG A 63 -0.04 10.40 -7.86
C ARG A 63 -0.87 11.49 -7.18
N GLU A 64 -1.07 12.59 -7.88
CA GLU A 64 -1.80 13.76 -7.42
C GLU A 64 -3.27 13.38 -7.18
N ASP A 65 -3.90 12.70 -8.14
CA ASP A 65 -5.26 12.15 -8.01
C ASP A 65 -5.37 11.17 -6.83
N PHE A 66 -4.35 10.33 -6.60
CA PHE A 66 -4.33 9.44 -5.44
C PHE A 66 -4.30 10.21 -4.12
N TYR A 67 -3.55 11.31 -4.04
CA TYR A 67 -3.51 12.13 -2.83
C TYR A 67 -4.83 12.85 -2.61
N GLU A 68 -5.41 13.44 -3.65
CA GLU A 68 -6.73 14.07 -3.57
C GLU A 68 -7.81 13.08 -3.12
N TRP A 69 -7.90 11.93 -3.80
CA TRP A 69 -8.82 10.85 -3.43
C TRP A 69 -8.65 10.38 -1.98
N SER A 70 -7.41 10.34 -1.49
CA SER A 70 -7.14 9.94 -0.11
C SER A 70 -7.60 11.02 0.88
N MET A 71 -7.37 12.30 0.57
CA MET A 71 -7.70 13.41 1.47
C MET A 71 -9.19 13.74 1.47
N SER A 72 -9.95 13.32 0.46
CA SER A 72 -11.39 13.55 0.35
C SER A 72 -12.25 12.39 0.88
N GLY A 73 -11.65 11.34 1.44
CA GLY A 73 -12.34 10.09 1.76
C GLY A 73 -12.08 9.56 3.18
N GLU A 74 -12.35 8.28 3.36
CA GLU A 74 -12.31 7.57 4.66
C GLU A 74 -10.90 7.50 5.28
N PHE A 75 -9.85 7.74 4.49
CA PHE A 75 -8.46 7.64 4.95
C PHE A 75 -8.15 8.53 6.16
N LEU A 76 -8.71 9.74 6.23
CA LEU A 76 -8.40 10.66 7.33
C LEU A 76 -8.85 10.09 8.68
N GLU A 77 -10.07 9.55 8.74
CA GLU A 77 -10.63 8.90 9.93
C GLU A 77 -9.79 7.67 10.31
N MET A 78 -9.52 6.79 9.34
CA MET A 78 -8.75 5.57 9.58
C MET A 78 -7.30 5.83 9.97
N PHE A 79 -6.69 6.89 9.44
CA PHE A 79 -5.33 7.28 9.80
C PHE A 79 -5.28 7.78 11.24
N LYS A 80 -6.26 8.59 11.64
CA LYS A 80 -6.41 9.06 13.01
C LYS A 80 -6.62 7.90 13.99
N GLU A 81 -7.53 6.97 13.69
CA GLU A 81 -7.75 5.77 14.52
C GLU A 81 -6.46 4.93 14.65
N TRP A 82 -5.75 4.76 13.53
CA TRP A 82 -4.47 4.06 13.55
C TRP A 82 -3.42 4.77 14.40
N GLU A 83 -3.33 6.11 14.33
CA GLU A 83 -2.42 6.90 15.16
C GLU A 83 -2.77 6.81 16.65
N GLU A 84 -4.04 6.99 17.01
CA GLU A 84 -4.55 6.91 18.38
C GLU A 84 -4.34 5.53 19.00
N SER A 85 -4.37 4.46 18.19
CA SER A 85 -4.06 3.10 18.64
C SER A 85 -2.59 2.84 18.97
N GLY A 86 -1.70 3.83 18.82
CA GLY A 86 -0.25 3.62 18.92
C GLY A 86 0.31 2.90 17.69
N TYR A 87 -0.36 3.06 16.54
CA TYR A 87 -0.04 2.43 15.27
C TYR A 87 -0.18 0.91 15.24
N ASP A 88 -1.24 0.34 15.83
CA ASP A 88 -1.56 -1.09 15.69
C ASP A 88 -1.58 -1.51 14.22
N ARG A 89 -0.78 -2.51 13.87
CA ARG A 89 -0.66 -3.02 12.50
C ARG A 89 -2.01 -3.48 11.93
N ARG A 90 -2.94 -3.95 12.76
CA ARG A 90 -4.27 -4.44 12.33
C ARG A 90 -5.15 -3.32 11.79
N LEU A 91 -5.06 -2.13 12.39
CA LEU A 91 -5.81 -0.93 12.02
C LEU A 91 -5.14 -0.12 10.91
N CYS A 92 -3.87 -0.41 10.59
CA CYS A 92 -3.12 0.29 9.54
C CYS A 92 -3.93 0.36 8.21
N PRO A 93 -4.20 1.57 7.69
CA PRO A 93 -4.96 1.73 6.45
C PRO A 93 -4.26 1.08 5.24
N THR A 94 -5.02 0.44 4.39
CA THR A 94 -4.57 -0.21 3.16
C THR A 94 -5.49 0.12 2.00
N VAL A 95 -4.92 0.24 0.81
CA VAL A 95 -5.68 0.39 -0.44
C VAL A 95 -5.93 -0.98 -1.03
N ASP A 96 -7.20 -1.32 -1.20
CA ASP A 96 -7.66 -2.54 -1.85
C ASP A 96 -8.26 -2.22 -3.23
N ARG A 97 -8.28 -3.24 -4.11
CA ARG A 97 -8.95 -3.17 -5.41
C ARG A 97 -10.26 -3.94 -5.31
N ILE A 98 -11.39 -3.27 -5.54
CA ILE A 98 -12.73 -3.85 -5.41
C ILE A 98 -12.87 -5.03 -6.38
N ASP A 99 -12.61 -4.79 -7.66
CA ASP A 99 -12.40 -5.84 -8.65
C ASP A 99 -10.89 -6.08 -8.86
N PRO A 100 -10.35 -7.28 -8.54
CA PRO A 100 -8.95 -7.62 -8.73
C PRO A 100 -8.54 -7.70 -10.21
N LYS A 101 -9.49 -7.78 -11.16
CA LYS A 101 -9.22 -7.74 -12.60
C LYS A 101 -8.84 -6.33 -13.07
N LEU A 102 -9.30 -5.29 -12.38
CA LEU A 102 -9.03 -3.89 -12.70
C LEU A 102 -7.81 -3.34 -11.93
N GLY A 103 -7.33 -2.17 -12.35
CA GLY A 103 -6.19 -1.46 -11.75
C GLY A 103 -6.53 -0.66 -10.49
N TYR A 104 -5.56 0.13 -10.04
CA TYR A 104 -5.76 1.16 -9.01
C TYR A 104 -6.31 2.42 -9.68
N VAL A 105 -7.62 2.48 -9.88
CA VAL A 105 -8.31 3.61 -10.53
C VAL A 105 -9.47 4.08 -9.67
N VAL A 106 -9.87 5.34 -9.85
CA VAL A 106 -11.05 5.91 -9.17
C VAL A 106 -12.26 5.01 -9.47
N GLY A 107 -13.05 4.70 -8.43
CA GLY A 107 -14.20 3.77 -8.53
C GLY A 107 -13.85 2.28 -8.38
N ASN A 108 -12.58 1.87 -8.52
CA ASN A 108 -12.14 0.49 -8.25
C ASN A 108 -11.24 0.37 -7.00
N MET A 109 -11.08 1.44 -6.23
CA MET A 109 -10.29 1.46 -5.01
C MET A 109 -11.16 1.69 -3.80
N ARG A 110 -10.77 1.09 -2.68
CA ARG A 110 -11.33 1.38 -1.35
C ARG A 110 -10.24 1.38 -0.29
N TRP A 111 -10.47 2.11 0.78
CA TRP A 111 -9.68 2.00 1.99
C TRP A 111 -10.22 0.85 2.84
N LEU A 112 -9.32 0.09 3.45
CA LEU A 112 -9.60 -0.97 4.40
C LEU A 112 -8.47 -1.02 5.42
N THR A 113 -8.77 -1.40 6.66
CA THR A 113 -7.73 -1.76 7.61
C THR A 113 -6.96 -2.99 7.11
N HIS A 114 -5.73 -3.17 7.57
CA HIS A 114 -4.95 -4.36 7.24
C HIS A 114 -5.67 -5.66 7.63
N SER A 115 -6.43 -5.63 8.73
CA SER A 115 -7.20 -6.78 9.21
C SER A 115 -8.34 -7.16 8.26
N GLU A 116 -9.11 -6.18 7.78
CA GLU A 116 -10.22 -6.40 6.84
C GLU A 116 -9.74 -6.89 5.49
N ASN A 117 -8.70 -6.26 4.94
CA ASN A 117 -8.10 -6.67 3.66
C ASN A 117 -7.59 -8.11 3.73
N SER A 118 -6.96 -8.49 4.84
CA SER A 118 -6.51 -9.88 5.05
C SER A 118 -7.69 -10.86 5.11
N ARG A 119 -8.80 -10.47 5.75
CA ARG A 119 -10.03 -11.28 5.85
C ARG A 119 -10.67 -11.51 4.48
N ILE A 120 -10.83 -10.45 3.68
CA ILE A 120 -11.36 -10.54 2.31
C ILE A 120 -10.47 -11.44 1.44
N GLY A 121 -9.16 -11.26 1.52
CA GLY A 121 -8.20 -12.11 0.80
C GLY A 121 -8.26 -13.59 1.18
N ALA A 122 -8.65 -13.92 2.42
CA ALA A 122 -8.86 -15.30 2.85
C ALA A 122 -10.17 -15.87 2.29
N ILE A 123 -11.28 -15.10 2.35
CA ILE A 123 -12.59 -15.51 1.82
C ILE A 123 -12.49 -15.81 0.32
N HIS A 124 -11.87 -14.92 -0.46
CA HIS A 124 -11.74 -15.10 -1.92
C HIS A 124 -10.99 -16.39 -2.28
N LYS A 125 -9.95 -16.76 -1.52
CA LYS A 125 -9.24 -18.03 -1.75
C LYS A 125 -10.15 -19.23 -1.51
N ASN A 126 -10.92 -19.21 -0.42
CA ASN A 126 -11.80 -20.32 -0.07
C ASN A 126 -12.91 -20.51 -1.12
N LEU A 127 -13.50 -19.42 -1.61
CA LEU A 127 -14.51 -19.49 -2.68
C LEU A 127 -13.94 -20.09 -3.98
N ILE A 128 -12.72 -19.70 -4.37
CA ILE A 128 -12.07 -20.25 -5.58
C ILE A 128 -11.75 -21.74 -5.39
N CYS A 129 -11.21 -22.14 -4.23
CA CYS A 129 -10.92 -23.55 -3.95
C CYS A 129 -12.18 -24.42 -3.94
N ASN A 130 -13.28 -23.92 -3.38
CA ASN A 130 -14.54 -24.68 -3.32
C ASN A 130 -15.18 -24.84 -4.69
N ASN A 131 -15.08 -23.84 -5.58
CA ASN A 131 -15.62 -23.93 -6.93
C ASN A 131 -14.78 -24.88 -7.82
N ASN A 132 -13.47 -24.96 -7.60
CA ASN A 132 -12.59 -25.87 -8.36
C ASN A 132 -12.65 -27.34 -7.89
N ASN A 133 -13.36 -27.64 -6.80
CA ASN A 133 -13.52 -29.01 -6.28
C ASN A 133 -14.89 -29.62 -6.66
N ASN A 134 -15.71 -28.89 -7.42
CA ASN A 134 -17.04 -29.32 -7.85
C ASN A 134 -17.12 -29.58 -9.38
N ASP A 135 -15.97 -29.60 -10.06
CA ASP A 135 -15.78 -30.00 -11.46
C ASP A 135 -14.97 -31.31 -11.53
#